data_AF-A0A7E5WKC2-F1
#
_entry.id   AF-A0A7E5WKC2-F1
#
_cell.length_a   1.000
_cell.length_b   1.000
_cell.length_c   1.000
_cell.angle_alpha   90.00
_cell.angle_beta   90.00
_cell.angle_gamma   90.00
#
_symmetry.space_group_name_H-M   'P 1'
#
loop_
_entity.id
_entity.type
_entity.pdbx_description
1 polymer ?
#
loop_
_entity_poly.entity_id
_entity_poly.type
_entity_poly.pdbx_seq_one_letter_code
_entity_poly.pdbx_strand_id
1 'polypeptide(L)'
;MQQTNIKIIPNTIPRYSRDEIIGEVVSPLSTLQLQSGEAMALCREIQPRSLKMRSVGRGEVLVSLCWQPAAARLTVVLLKARNLPKMDVTGLADPYVKMYLLYNGQRIAKKKTHVKKRTLNPVFNESFVFEVPAAPNASLDHVSLELLVLDWDRVTKNEVIGRLELGAGGAGSARHHWREVQAAPRRQIADWHKLKE
;
A
#
# COMPACT_ATOMS: atom_id res chain seq x y z
N MET A 1 14.23 -18.33 -21.34
CA MET A 1 13.05 -18.49 -22.22
C MET A 1 11.93 -17.63 -21.65
N GLN A 2 11.29 -16.77 -22.45
CA GLN A 2 10.16 -15.96 -21.98
C GLN A 2 8.91 -16.85 -21.85
N GLN A 3 8.25 -16.82 -20.70
CA GLN A 3 7.05 -17.61 -20.42
C GLN A 3 5.80 -16.79 -20.78
N THR A 4 5.14 -17.15 -21.88
CA THR A 4 3.92 -16.49 -22.35
C THR A 4 2.70 -17.02 -21.59
N ASN A 5 1.89 -16.12 -21.01
CA ASN A 5 0.69 -16.47 -20.25
C ASN A 5 -0.54 -15.80 -20.88
N ILE A 6 -1.67 -16.50 -20.88
CA ILE A 6 -2.97 -15.91 -21.19
C ILE A 6 -3.60 -15.43 -19.87
N LYS A 7 -4.01 -14.16 -19.81
CA LYS A 7 -4.70 -13.56 -18.66
C LYS A 7 -6.08 -13.08 -19.09
N ILE A 8 -7.12 -13.60 -18.42
CA ILE A 8 -8.52 -13.20 -18.61
C ILE A 8 -9.00 -12.54 -17.32
N ILE A 9 -9.64 -11.38 -17.45
CA ILE A 9 -10.16 -10.59 -16.31
C ILE A 9 -11.66 -10.36 -16.58
N PRO A 10 -12.55 -11.14 -15.94
CA PRO A 10 -13.98 -10.93 -16.05
C PRO A 10 -14.41 -9.72 -15.22
N ASN A 11 -15.22 -8.86 -15.84
CA ASN A 11 -15.80 -7.66 -15.24
C ASN A 11 -17.32 -7.78 -15.19
N THR A 12 -17.96 -7.31 -14.12
CA THR A 12 -19.40 -7.00 -14.13
C THR A 12 -19.64 -5.69 -14.88
N ILE A 13 -20.78 -5.51 -15.56
CA ILE A 13 -21.17 -4.24 -16.19
C ILE A 13 -22.52 -3.79 -15.60
N PRO A 14 -22.54 -3.04 -14.49
CA PRO A 14 -23.77 -2.49 -13.92
C PRO A 14 -24.25 -1.24 -14.67
N ARG A 15 -25.57 -1.08 -14.86
CA ARG A 15 -26.18 0.12 -15.51
C ARG A 15 -25.98 1.45 -14.76
N TYR A 16 -25.63 1.42 -13.47
CA TYR A 16 -25.50 2.62 -12.61
C TYR A 16 -24.27 2.59 -11.67
N SER A 17 -23.36 1.63 -11.82
CA SER A 17 -22.11 1.54 -11.04
C SER A 17 -20.98 1.05 -11.95
N ARG A 18 -19.73 1.35 -11.58
CA ARG A 18 -18.55 0.95 -12.37
C ARG A 18 -18.33 -0.55 -12.31
N ASP A 19 -17.70 -1.06 -13.37
CA ASP A 19 -17.29 -2.44 -13.51
C ASP A 19 -16.48 -2.93 -12.30
N GLU A 20 -16.92 -4.02 -11.68
CA GLU A 20 -16.22 -4.70 -10.60
C GLU A 20 -15.53 -5.95 -11.16
N ILE A 21 -14.23 -6.06 -10.94
CA ILE A 21 -13.44 -7.23 -11.36
C ILE A 21 -13.83 -8.40 -10.46
N ILE A 22 -14.34 -9.47 -11.06
CA ILE A 22 -14.76 -10.69 -10.34
C ILE A 22 -13.53 -11.52 -9.94
N GLY A 23 -12.47 -11.50 -10.75
CA GLY A 23 -11.18 -12.13 -10.46
C GLY A 23 -10.27 -12.18 -11.68
N GLU A 24 -9.30 -13.10 -11.70
CA GLU A 24 -8.44 -13.37 -12.83
C GLU A 24 -8.29 -14.87 -13.09
N VAL A 25 -8.14 -15.23 -14.36
CA VAL A 25 -7.71 -16.56 -14.80
C VAL A 25 -6.38 -16.40 -15.51
N VAL A 26 -5.34 -17.07 -15.03
CA VAL A 26 -4.04 -17.11 -15.69
C VAL A 26 -3.69 -18.54 -16.06
N SER A 27 -3.36 -18.74 -17.34
CA SER A 27 -2.95 -20.03 -17.89
C SER A 27 -1.62 -19.89 -18.62
N PRO A 28 -0.56 -20.60 -18.21
CA PRO A 28 0.66 -20.67 -19.00
C PRO A 28 0.37 -21.33 -20.34
N LEU A 29 0.88 -20.74 -21.43
CA LEU A 29 0.66 -21.28 -22.77
C LEU A 29 1.31 -22.66 -22.93
N SER A 30 2.36 -22.96 -22.15
CA SER A 30 3.00 -24.26 -22.08
C SER A 30 2.08 -25.39 -21.56
N THR A 31 1.01 -25.04 -20.84
CA THR A 31 0.03 -26.03 -20.35
C THR A 31 -1.09 -26.31 -21.38
N LEU A 32 -1.09 -25.60 -22.51
CA LEU A 32 -2.11 -25.74 -23.54
C LEU A 32 -1.50 -26.49 -24.73
N GLN A 33 -1.99 -27.70 -24.97
CA GLN A 33 -1.65 -28.47 -26.16
C GLN A 33 -2.46 -27.95 -27.35
N LEU A 34 -1.97 -26.88 -27.97
CA LEU A 34 -2.62 -26.26 -29.12
C LEU A 34 -2.42 -27.14 -30.37
N GLN A 35 -3.47 -27.83 -30.82
CA GLN A 35 -3.49 -28.51 -32.12
C GLN A 35 -4.06 -27.55 -33.17
N SER A 36 -3.44 -27.50 -34.36
CA SER A 36 -3.86 -26.56 -35.41
C SER A 36 -5.25 -26.92 -35.94
N GLY A 37 -6.23 -26.04 -35.75
CA GLY A 37 -7.55 -26.14 -36.37
C GLY A 37 -8.68 -26.67 -35.48
N GLU A 38 -8.39 -27.08 -34.25
CA GLU A 38 -9.41 -27.52 -33.29
C GLU A 38 -9.69 -26.46 -32.23
N ALA A 39 -10.98 -26.19 -31.99
CA ALA A 39 -11.41 -25.30 -30.91
C ALA A 39 -11.22 -26.01 -29.55
N MET A 40 -10.40 -25.42 -28.68
CA MET A 40 -10.17 -25.94 -27.33
C MET A 40 -11.05 -25.21 -26.31
N ALA A 41 -11.83 -25.96 -25.52
CA ALA A 41 -12.55 -25.43 -24.37
C ALA A 41 -11.70 -25.59 -23.10
N LEU A 42 -11.49 -24.50 -22.35
CA LEU A 42 -10.74 -24.51 -21.10
C LEU A 42 -11.62 -23.95 -19.97
N CYS A 43 -12.01 -24.80 -19.04
CA CYS A 43 -12.67 -24.39 -17.80
C CYS A 43 -11.61 -24.19 -16.71
N ARG A 44 -11.43 -22.95 -16.25
CA ARG A 44 -10.61 -22.65 -15.06
C ARG A 44 -11.41 -21.87 -14.05
N GLU A 45 -11.13 -22.14 -12.79
CA GLU A 45 -11.68 -21.39 -11.68
C GLU A 45 -11.17 -19.93 -11.71
N ILE A 46 -12.09 -18.98 -11.54
CA ILE A 46 -11.77 -17.57 -11.41
C ILE A 46 -11.09 -17.38 -10.07
N GLN A 47 -9.80 -17.06 -10.07
CA GLN A 47 -9.08 -16.78 -8.83
C GLN A 47 -9.27 -15.32 -8.45
N PRO A 48 -9.60 -15.00 -7.18
CA PRO A 48 -9.54 -13.63 -6.71
C PRO A 48 -8.16 -13.04 -6.99
N ARG A 49 -8.10 -11.84 -7.59
CA ARG A 49 -6.85 -11.12 -7.88
C ARG A 49 -5.95 -11.00 -6.63
N SER A 50 -6.58 -10.96 -5.46
CA SER A 50 -5.96 -10.91 -4.13
C SER A 50 -5.19 -12.18 -3.74
N LEU A 51 -5.42 -13.36 -4.33
CA LEU A 51 -4.72 -14.60 -3.94
C LEU A 51 -3.23 -14.58 -4.31
N LYS A 52 -2.83 -13.93 -5.42
CA LYS A 52 -1.40 -13.75 -5.75
C LYS A 52 -0.68 -12.78 -4.82
N MET A 53 -1.37 -11.82 -4.22
CA MET A 53 -0.78 -10.93 -3.21
C MET A 53 -0.51 -11.65 -1.89
N ARG A 54 -1.23 -12.75 -1.58
CA ARG A 54 -1.05 -13.50 -0.34
C ARG A 54 0.25 -14.30 -0.28
N SER A 55 0.80 -14.74 -1.42
CA SER A 55 2.02 -15.57 -1.45
C SER A 55 3.34 -14.78 -1.48
N VAL A 56 3.33 -13.53 -1.96
CA VAL A 56 4.54 -12.71 -2.17
C VAL A 56 4.74 -11.66 -1.05
N GLY A 57 3.72 -11.42 -0.23
CA GLY A 57 3.69 -10.32 0.74
C GLY A 57 3.38 -8.97 0.06
N ARG A 58 3.15 -7.93 0.87
CA ARG A 58 2.73 -6.59 0.39
C ARG A 58 3.88 -5.59 0.27
N GLY A 59 5.11 -6.05 0.48
CA GLY A 59 6.32 -5.22 0.50
C GLY A 59 6.54 -4.51 1.83
N GLU A 60 7.52 -3.60 1.84
CA GLU A 60 7.94 -2.85 3.02
C GLU A 60 8.09 -1.38 2.70
N VAL A 61 7.83 -0.50 3.68
CA VAL A 61 8.03 0.94 3.58
C VAL A 61 9.02 1.42 4.63
N LEU A 62 9.95 2.27 4.21
CA LEU A 62 10.87 2.98 5.10
C LEU A 62 10.27 4.35 5.40
N VAL A 63 9.94 4.57 6.67
CA VAL A 63 9.36 5.81 7.17
C VAL A 63 10.21 6.35 8.27
N SER A 64 10.37 7.67 8.28
CA SER A 64 11.04 8.38 9.35
C SER A 64 10.09 9.35 10.04
N LEU A 65 10.18 9.39 11.37
CA LEU A 65 9.32 10.16 12.25
C LEU A 65 10.17 11.06 13.15
N CYS A 66 9.66 12.26 13.42
CA CYS A 66 10.24 13.18 14.41
C CYS A 66 9.10 13.89 15.15
N TRP A 67 9.04 13.71 16.47
CA TRP A 67 8.06 14.37 17.33
C TRP A 67 8.63 15.63 17.96
N GLN A 68 7.92 16.75 17.84
CA GLN A 68 8.30 18.04 18.41
C GLN A 68 7.21 18.52 19.37
N PRO A 69 7.29 18.16 20.68
CA PRO A 69 6.24 18.46 21.65
C PRO A 69 5.90 19.94 21.78
N ALA A 70 6.92 20.81 21.82
CA ALA A 70 6.74 22.25 22.02
C ALA A 70 5.95 22.93 20.89
N ALA A 71 6.01 22.38 19.67
CA ALA A 71 5.28 22.91 18.52
C ALA A 71 4.02 22.08 18.19
N ALA A 72 3.75 21.02 18.96
CA ALA A 72 2.74 20.01 18.68
C ALA A 72 2.83 19.47 17.24
N ARG A 73 4.05 19.19 16.76
CA ARG A 73 4.29 18.78 15.36
C ARG A 73 4.90 17.40 15.25
N LEU A 74 4.26 16.56 14.43
CA LEU A 74 4.81 15.29 13.98
C LEU A 74 5.28 15.45 12.54
N THR A 75 6.60 15.33 12.32
CA THR A 75 7.17 15.29 10.97
C THR A 75 7.31 13.84 10.53
N VAL A 76 6.79 13.55 9.35
CA VAL A 76 6.81 12.24 8.69
C VAL A 76 7.56 12.37 7.38
N VAL A 77 8.67 11.65 7.23
CA VAL A 77 9.42 11.56 5.98
C VAL A 77 9.22 10.17 5.38
N LEU A 78 8.53 10.11 4.26
CA LEU A 78 8.39 8.89 3.45
C LEU A 78 9.63 8.79 2.55
N LEU A 79 10.50 7.83 2.84
CA LEU A 79 11.79 7.70 2.15
C LEU A 79 11.60 6.85 0.89
N LYS A 80 11.29 5.57 1.05
CA LYS A 80 11.13 4.62 -0.06
C LYS A 80 10.31 3.41 0.36
N ALA A 81 9.81 2.66 -0.61
CA ALA A 81 9.28 1.32 -0.40
C ALA A 81 10.05 0.30 -1.24
N ARG A 82 9.96 -0.97 -0.88
CA ARG A 82 10.59 -2.07 -1.61
C ARG A 82 9.72 -3.30 -1.67
N ASN A 83 9.97 -4.13 -2.68
CA ASN A 83 9.30 -5.42 -2.87
C ASN A 83 7.77 -5.30 -2.90
N LEU A 84 7.24 -4.23 -3.50
CA LEU A 84 5.80 -4.10 -3.70
C LEU A 84 5.33 -5.17 -4.71
N PRO A 85 4.14 -5.75 -4.53
CA PRO A 85 3.57 -6.68 -5.49
C PRO A 85 3.26 -6.01 -6.83
N LYS A 86 3.28 -6.81 -7.89
CA LYS A 86 2.85 -6.38 -9.22
C LYS A 86 1.34 -6.21 -9.21
N MET A 87 0.88 -5.02 -9.59
CA MET A 87 -0.54 -4.70 -9.61
C MET A 87 -1.05 -4.66 -11.05
N ASP A 88 -0.28 -4.11 -11.98
CA ASP A 88 -0.66 -4.00 -13.40
C ASP A 88 -0.42 -5.26 -14.23
N VAL A 89 -1.16 -5.37 -15.34
CA VAL A 89 -0.95 -6.38 -16.40
C VAL A 89 0.46 -6.28 -17.00
N THR A 90 1.04 -5.08 -17.03
CA THR A 90 2.42 -4.84 -17.47
C THR A 90 3.48 -5.37 -16.49
N GLY A 91 3.06 -5.81 -15.30
CA GLY A 91 3.92 -6.42 -14.29
C GLY A 91 4.65 -5.41 -13.40
N LEU A 92 4.20 -4.16 -13.33
CA LEU A 92 4.70 -3.12 -12.43
C LEU A 92 3.54 -2.51 -11.62
N ALA A 93 3.79 -1.38 -10.96
CA ALA A 93 2.81 -0.58 -10.24
C ALA A 93 3.20 0.91 -10.39
N ASP A 94 2.23 1.79 -10.17
CA ASP A 94 2.37 3.24 -10.05
C ASP A 94 2.12 3.67 -8.58
N PRO A 95 3.01 3.32 -7.63
CA PRO A 95 2.75 3.50 -6.21
C PRO A 95 2.71 4.97 -5.77
N TYR A 96 1.78 5.26 -4.85
CA TYR A 96 1.75 6.47 -4.03
C TYR A 96 1.19 6.16 -2.64
N VAL A 97 1.51 6.99 -1.65
CA VAL A 97 1.10 6.78 -0.26
C VAL A 97 0.10 7.85 0.14
N LYS A 98 -1.06 7.43 0.66
CA LYS A 98 -1.96 8.30 1.44
C LYS A 98 -1.65 8.11 2.92
N MET A 99 -1.63 9.21 3.65
CA MET A 99 -1.32 9.22 5.07
C MET A 99 -2.43 9.92 5.80
N TYR A 100 -2.92 9.31 6.87
CA TYR A 100 -3.94 9.88 7.74
C TYR A 100 -3.37 10.01 9.14
N LEU A 101 -3.47 11.20 9.71
CA LEU A 101 -3.30 11.37 11.15
C LEU A 101 -4.65 11.12 11.82
N LEU A 102 -4.65 10.27 12.83
CA LEU A 102 -5.79 9.96 13.65
C LEU A 102 -5.56 10.50 15.06
N TYR A 103 -6.61 11.04 15.65
CA TYR A 103 -6.68 11.40 17.07
C TYR A 103 -7.93 10.76 17.66
N ASN A 104 -7.78 9.99 18.75
CA ASN A 104 -8.86 9.19 19.33
C ASN A 104 -9.60 8.30 18.31
N GLY A 105 -8.85 7.69 17.38
CA GLY A 105 -9.40 6.83 16.33
C GLY A 105 -10.11 7.57 15.19
N GLN A 106 -10.24 8.89 15.25
CA GLN A 106 -10.84 9.69 14.18
C GLN A 106 -9.75 10.29 13.28
N ARG A 107 -9.88 10.12 11.96
CA ARG A 107 -8.99 10.77 10.98
C ARG A 107 -9.20 12.29 11.02
N ILE A 108 -8.16 13.04 11.38
CA ILE A 108 -8.19 14.51 11.53
C ILE A 108 -7.41 15.23 10.44
N ALA A 109 -6.44 14.57 9.80
CA ALA A 109 -5.66 15.16 8.72
C ALA A 109 -5.29 14.11 7.67
N LYS A 110 -5.13 14.55 6.43
CA LYS A 110 -4.76 13.70 5.29
C LYS A 110 -3.68 14.35 4.44
N LYS A 111 -2.65 13.60 4.10
CA LYS A 111 -1.62 13.99 3.12
C LYS A 111 -1.37 12.85 2.13
N LYS A 112 -0.74 13.14 1.01
CA LYS A 112 -0.38 12.13 0.01
C LYS A 112 0.94 12.46 -0.66
N THR A 113 1.67 11.43 -1.08
CA THR A 113 2.87 11.57 -1.91
C THR A 113 2.51 11.83 -3.37
N HIS A 114 3.53 12.18 -4.16
CA HIS A 114 3.46 12.07 -5.61
C HIS A 114 3.42 10.59 -6.03
N VAL A 115 2.87 10.34 -7.21
CA VAL A 115 2.86 9.02 -7.84
C VAL A 115 4.23 8.74 -8.44
N LYS A 116 4.78 7.56 -8.15
CA LYS A 116 6.01 7.08 -8.78
C LYS A 116 5.63 6.04 -9.81
N LYS A 117 5.90 6.31 -11.08
CA LYS A 117 5.42 5.46 -12.18
C LYS A 117 6.29 4.21 -12.36
N ARG A 118 5.65 3.09 -12.71
CA ARG A 118 6.25 1.86 -13.22
C ARG A 118 7.39 1.34 -12.35
N THR A 119 7.15 1.21 -11.04
CA THR A 119 8.17 0.74 -10.08
C THR A 119 7.57 -0.04 -8.93
N LEU A 120 8.26 -1.11 -8.51
CA LEU A 120 7.97 -1.88 -7.29
C LEU A 120 8.85 -1.46 -6.11
N ASN A 121 9.79 -0.53 -6.34
CA ASN A 121 10.73 -0.02 -5.36
C ASN A 121 10.77 1.51 -5.42
N PRO A 122 9.64 2.20 -5.15
CA PRO A 122 9.57 3.65 -5.29
C PRO A 122 10.46 4.37 -4.29
N VAL A 123 11.11 5.44 -4.73
CA VAL A 123 11.78 6.42 -3.88
C VAL A 123 10.91 7.68 -3.84
N PHE A 124 10.41 7.99 -2.65
CA PHE A 124 9.56 9.16 -2.40
C PHE A 124 10.42 10.36 -2.01
N ASN A 125 11.17 10.24 -0.90
CA ASN A 125 11.91 11.34 -0.26
C ASN A 125 11.03 12.58 -0.03
N GLU A 126 9.80 12.36 0.45
CA GLU A 126 8.81 13.42 0.67
C GLU A 126 8.57 13.62 2.18
N SER A 127 8.60 14.87 2.62
CA SER A 127 8.42 15.27 4.02
C SER A 127 7.05 15.91 4.25
N PHE A 128 6.40 15.52 5.33
CA PHE A 128 5.05 15.95 5.68
C PHE A 128 4.98 16.32 7.15
N VAL A 129 4.53 17.53 7.45
CA VAL A 129 4.29 17.99 8.82
C VAL A 129 2.82 17.85 9.14
N PHE A 130 2.50 17.19 10.25
CA PHE A 130 1.16 17.14 10.83
C PHE A 130 1.13 17.90 12.15
N GLU A 131 0.08 18.69 12.34
CA GLU A 131 -0.24 19.31 13.63
C GLU A 131 -1.04 18.33 14.47
N VAL A 132 -0.54 18.06 15.67
CA VAL A 132 -1.17 17.16 16.63
C VAL A 132 -2.06 18.00 17.54
N PRO A 133 -3.34 17.61 17.74
CA PRO A 133 -4.23 18.30 18.66
C PRO A 133 -3.61 18.41 20.04
N ALA A 134 -3.85 19.54 20.71
CA ALA A 134 -3.33 19.77 22.05
C ALA A 134 -3.92 18.74 23.03
N ALA A 135 -3.11 17.76 23.42
CA ALA A 135 -3.38 16.87 24.54
C ALA A 135 -2.73 17.44 25.81
N PRO A 136 -3.32 17.22 27.00
CA PRO A 136 -2.66 17.59 28.26
C PRO A 136 -1.36 16.80 28.33
N ASN A 137 -0.20 17.48 28.45
CA ASN A 137 1.19 16.96 28.39
C ASN A 137 1.84 16.83 26.98
N ALA A 138 1.17 17.23 25.89
CA ALA A 138 1.69 17.08 24.52
C ALA A 138 2.15 15.64 24.20
N SER A 139 1.39 14.64 24.66
CA SER A 139 1.64 13.22 24.39
C SER A 139 1.07 12.78 23.04
N LEU A 140 1.67 11.72 22.49
CA LEU A 140 1.21 10.98 21.33
C LEU A 140 0.32 9.76 21.68
N ASP A 141 -0.13 9.61 22.93
CA ASP A 141 -0.86 8.41 23.40
C ASP A 141 -2.19 8.18 22.69
N HIS A 142 -2.82 9.25 22.20
CA HIS A 142 -4.08 9.21 21.47
C HIS A 142 -3.91 9.40 19.96
N VAL A 143 -2.66 9.42 19.50
CA VAL A 143 -2.31 9.72 18.11
C VAL A 143 -1.92 8.42 17.40
N SER A 144 -2.48 8.22 16.22
CA SER A 144 -2.06 7.18 15.29
C SER A 144 -1.81 7.76 13.90
N LEU A 145 -0.92 7.14 13.14
CA LEU A 145 -0.61 7.46 11.77
C LEU A 145 -0.88 6.21 10.90
N GLU A 146 -1.86 6.33 10.01
CA GLU A 146 -2.21 5.29 9.04
C GLU A 146 -1.59 5.64 7.68
N LEU A 147 -0.76 4.76 7.14
CA LEU A 147 -0.25 4.83 5.77
C LEU A 147 -0.97 3.78 4.91
N LEU A 148 -1.51 4.22 3.77
CA LEU A 148 -2.03 3.36 2.72
C LEU A 148 -1.12 3.50 1.50
N VAL A 149 -0.44 2.43 1.12
CA VAL A 149 0.27 2.35 -0.15
C VAL A 149 -0.75 1.90 -1.20
N LEU A 150 -0.95 2.71 -2.23
CA LEU A 150 -1.90 2.44 -3.29
C LEU A 150 -1.20 2.41 -4.63
N ASP A 151 -1.78 1.65 -5.54
CA ASP A 151 -1.47 1.70 -6.95
C ASP A 151 -2.35 2.76 -7.63
N TRP A 152 -1.75 3.66 -8.41
CA TRP A 152 -2.50 4.65 -9.16
C TRP A 152 -2.87 4.10 -10.53
N ASP A 153 -4.16 4.09 -10.83
CA ASP A 153 -4.67 3.67 -12.12
C ASP A 153 -5.28 4.84 -12.88
N ARG A 154 -4.97 4.95 -14.17
CA ARG A 154 -5.56 5.99 -15.03
C ARG A 154 -7.02 5.72 -15.37
N VAL A 155 -7.39 4.45 -15.51
CA VAL A 155 -8.69 4.00 -16.04
C VAL A 155 -9.54 3.36 -14.95
N THR A 156 -8.91 2.52 -14.12
CA THR A 156 -9.57 1.79 -13.03
C THR A 156 -9.49 2.54 -11.70
N LYS A 157 -10.12 1.98 -10.67
CA LYS A 157 -10.04 2.51 -9.30
C LYS A 157 -8.70 2.11 -8.69
N ASN A 158 -7.99 3.09 -8.13
CA ASN A 158 -6.75 2.87 -7.38
C ASN A 158 -6.89 1.73 -6.35
N GLU A 159 -6.04 0.71 -6.47
CA GLU A 159 -6.03 -0.47 -5.61
C GLU A 159 -5.11 -0.26 -4.39
N VAL A 160 -5.46 -0.87 -3.25
CA VAL A 160 -4.61 -0.81 -2.04
C VAL A 160 -3.58 -1.93 -2.10
N ILE A 161 -2.31 -1.55 -2.16
CA ILE A 161 -1.17 -2.47 -2.12
C ILE A 161 -0.96 -2.98 -0.70
N GLY A 162 -0.99 -2.08 0.29
CA GLY A 162 -0.87 -2.46 1.70
C GLY A 162 -0.96 -1.29 2.65
N ARG A 163 -1.00 -1.62 3.94
CA ARG A 163 -1.28 -0.70 5.04
C ARG A 163 -0.19 -0.76 6.10
N LEU A 164 0.07 0.38 6.73
CA LEU A 164 0.87 0.48 7.95
C LEU A 164 0.13 1.35 8.95
N GLU A 165 0.08 0.90 10.20
CA GLU A 165 -0.43 1.69 11.32
C GLU A 165 0.68 1.87 12.36
N LEU A 166 1.00 3.12 12.65
CA LEU A 166 1.94 3.57 13.68
C LEU A 166 1.14 4.30 14.75
N GLY A 167 1.58 4.25 16.01
CA GLY A 167 0.90 4.94 17.11
C GLY A 167 0.19 4.03 18.08
N ALA A 168 -0.86 4.56 18.72
CA ALA A 168 -1.58 3.89 19.80
C ALA A 168 -2.15 2.52 19.39
N GLY A 169 -2.64 2.41 18.15
CA GLY A 169 -3.14 1.16 17.56
C GLY A 169 -2.08 0.30 16.88
N GLY A 170 -0.82 0.74 16.85
CA GLY A 170 0.29 -0.01 16.25
C GLY A 170 0.64 -1.29 17.03
N ALA A 171 1.13 -2.30 16.32
CA ALA A 171 1.59 -3.57 16.90
C ALA A 171 2.99 -3.96 16.40
N GLY A 172 3.74 -4.71 17.21
CA GLY A 172 5.09 -5.20 16.85
C GLY A 172 6.09 -4.06 16.61
N SER A 173 6.85 -4.14 15.52
CA SER A 173 7.88 -3.16 15.15
C SER A 173 7.34 -1.74 15.02
N ALA A 174 6.12 -1.57 14.51
CA ALA A 174 5.48 -0.26 14.38
C ALA A 174 5.25 0.42 15.74
N ARG A 175 4.89 -0.36 16.78
CA ARG A 175 4.74 0.17 18.14
C ARG A 175 6.09 0.50 18.78
N HIS A 176 7.13 -0.30 18.49
CA HIS A 176 8.49 -0.02 18.94
C HIS A 176 8.99 1.30 18.36
N HIS A 177 8.91 1.46 17.03
CA HIS A 177 9.30 2.69 16.35
C HIS A 177 8.56 3.92 16.90
N TRP A 178 7.25 3.80 17.16
CA TRP A 178 6.49 4.90 17.77
C TRP A 178 6.96 5.26 19.18
N ARG A 179 7.24 4.26 20.03
CA ARG A 179 7.75 4.48 21.40
C ARG A 179 9.11 5.14 21.40
N GLU A 180 10.00 4.75 20.48
CA GLU A 180 11.32 5.40 20.36
C GLU A 180 11.18 6.87 19.96
N VAL A 181 10.23 7.20 19.09
CA VAL A 181 9.94 8.59 18.68
C VAL A 181 9.38 9.40 19.85
N GLN A 182 8.51 8.80 20.67
CA GLN A 182 8.00 9.43 21.90
C GLN A 182 9.13 9.66 22.92
N ALA A 183 10.02 8.67 23.10
CA ALA A 183 11.10 8.72 24.08
C ALA A 183 12.25 9.67 23.68
N ALA A 184 12.45 9.93 22.39
CA ALA A 184 13.51 10.80 21.88
C ALA A 184 12.92 11.98 21.06
N PRO A 185 12.28 12.95 21.71
CA PRO A 185 11.70 14.10 21.02
C PRO A 185 12.77 14.92 20.27
N ARG A 186 12.39 15.50 19.13
CA ARG A 186 13.24 16.22 18.15
C ARG A 186 14.29 15.35 17.44
N ARG A 187 14.44 14.08 17.81
CA ARG A 187 15.28 13.14 17.07
C ARG A 187 14.49 12.57 15.90
N GLN A 188 15.12 12.57 14.73
CA GLN A 188 14.60 11.88 13.57
C GLN A 188 14.97 10.40 13.67
N ILE A 189 13.96 9.53 13.67
CA ILE A 189 14.11 8.07 13.75
C ILE A 189 13.52 7.48 12.48
N ALA A 190 14.18 6.50 11.87
CA ALA A 190 13.75 5.87 10.64
C ALA A 190 13.76 4.35 10.80
N ASP A 191 12.71 3.70 10.33
CA ASP A 191 12.60 2.24 10.43
C ASP A 191 11.78 1.64 9.28
N TRP A 192 12.08 0.39 8.94
CA TRP A 192 11.38 -0.38 7.93
C TRP A 192 10.17 -1.09 8.53
N HIS A 193 9.04 -1.02 7.83
CA HIS A 193 7.81 -1.70 8.25
C HIS A 193 7.24 -2.53 7.12
N LYS A 194 6.89 -3.79 7.45
CA LYS A 194 6.14 -4.68 6.58
C LYS A 194 4.71 -4.18 6.42
N LEU A 195 4.24 -4.14 5.18
CA LEU A 195 2.88 -3.74 4.85
C LEU A 195 1.91 -4.90 5.12
N LYS A 196 0.74 -4.57 5.66
CA LYS A 196 -0.37 -5.49 5.95
C LYS A 196 -1.53 -5.28 4.97
N GLU A 197 -2.51 -6.19 5.01
CA GLU A 197 -3.77 -6.09 4.24
C GLU A 197 -4.66 -4.93 4.70
#